data_AF-A0A1M7C4R2-F1
#
_entry.id   AF-A0A1M7C4R2-F1
#
_cell.length_a   1.000
_cell.length_b   1.000
_cell.length_c   1.000
_cell.angle_alpha   90.00
_cell.angle_beta   90.00
_cell.angle_gamma   90.00
#
_symmetry.space_group_name_H-M   'P 1'
#
loop_
_entity.id
_entity.type
_entity.pdbx_description
1 polymer ?
#
loop_
_entity_poly.entity_id
_entity_poly.type
_entity_poly.pdbx_seq_one_letter_code
_entity_poly.pdbx_strand_id
1 'polypeptide(L)'
;MLDISTYKIAQVVLMARELERAEPELRAFIERLTEEEQASLVALMWIGRESFTSDELEEAKRTARDEATTPTADYLLGTPHLSDHLENGLDELGISIVDDEDDLVRGG
;
A
#
# COMPACT_ATOMS: atom_id res chain seq x y z
N MET A 1 -1.76 -11.01 -9.32
CA MET A 1 -2.11 -11.12 -7.88
C MET A 1 -1.07 -10.33 -7.09
N LEU A 2 -1.42 -9.70 -5.97
CA LEU A 2 -0.51 -8.84 -5.21
C LEU A 2 0.68 -9.65 -4.65
N ASP A 3 1.89 -9.08 -4.73
CA ASP A 3 3.12 -9.71 -4.17
C ASP A 3 3.33 -9.33 -2.70
N ILE A 4 2.29 -8.79 -2.03
CA ILE A 4 2.29 -8.35 -0.63
C ILE A 4 1.05 -8.91 0.07
N SER A 5 1.19 -9.30 1.34
CA SER A 5 0.06 -9.84 2.11
C SER A 5 -0.93 -8.77 2.54
N THR A 6 -2.19 -9.16 2.70
CA THR A 6 -3.27 -8.31 3.24
C THR A 6 -2.93 -7.75 4.62
N TYR A 7 -2.33 -8.56 5.50
CA TYR A 7 -1.83 -8.11 6.80
C TYR A 7 -0.84 -6.94 6.71
N LYS A 8 0.14 -7.02 5.81
CA LYS A 8 1.12 -5.93 5.63
C LYS A 8 0.44 -4.67 5.08
N ILE A 9 -0.53 -4.82 4.18
CA ILE A 9 -1.31 -3.70 3.66
C ILE A 9 -2.14 -3.07 4.78
N ALA A 10 -2.85 -3.86 5.58
CA ALA A 10 -3.63 -3.38 6.73
C ALA A 10 -2.75 -2.60 7.72
N GLN A 11 -1.53 -3.06 7.97
CA GLN A 11 -0.57 -2.35 8.81
C GLN A 11 -0.18 -0.98 8.21
N VAL A 12 0.06 -0.91 6.90
CA VAL A 12 0.34 0.35 6.19
C VAL A 12 -0.85 1.30 6.28
N VAL A 13 -2.06 0.81 6.01
CA VAL A 13 -3.31 1.58 6.09
C VAL A 13 -3.49 2.17 7.48
N LEU A 14 -3.33 1.35 8.53
CA LEU A 14 -3.46 1.79 9.92
C LEU A 14 -2.46 2.90 10.27
N MET A 15 -1.18 2.73 9.91
CA MET A 15 -0.15 3.74 10.19
C MET A 15 -0.33 5.00 9.34
N ALA A 16 -0.81 4.87 8.10
CA ALA A 16 -1.07 6.00 7.21
C ALA A 16 -2.23 6.89 7.71
N ARG A 17 -3.24 6.31 8.39
CA ARG A 17 -4.33 7.08 9.02
C ARG A 17 -3.85 7.99 10.16
N GLU A 18 -2.74 7.64 10.81
CA GLU A 18 -2.12 8.40 11.90
C GLU A 18 -0.73 8.93 11.53
N LEU A 19 -0.56 9.36 10.27
CA LEU A 19 0.76 9.67 9.70
C LEU A 19 1.57 10.66 10.55
N GLU A 20 0.94 11.69 11.14
CA GLU A 20 1.62 12.67 12.00
C GLU A 20 2.39 12.02 13.17
N ARG A 21 1.90 10.89 13.68
CA ARG A 21 2.52 10.15 14.79
C ARG A 21 3.36 8.98 14.32
N ALA A 22 2.93 8.30 13.26
CA ALA A 22 3.48 7.01 12.82
C ALA A 22 4.42 7.12 11.60
N GLU A 23 4.73 8.32 11.10
CA GLU A 23 5.59 8.50 9.93
C GLU A 23 6.95 7.77 10.04
N PRO A 24 7.71 7.87 11.15
CA PRO A 24 8.99 7.17 11.26
C PRO A 24 8.85 5.65 11.17
N GLU A 25 7.83 5.10 11.84
CA GLU A 25 7.53 3.67 11.85
C GLU A 25 7.06 3.18 10.48
N LEU A 26 6.18 3.94 9.82
CA LEU A 26 5.68 3.64 8.49
C LEU A 26 6.81 3.67 7.45
N ARG A 27 7.67 4.69 7.50
CA ARG A 27 8.87 4.77 6.64
C ARG A 27 9.72 3.52 6.80
N ALA A 28 10.11 3.21 8.03
CA ALA A 28 10.93 2.05 8.32
C ALA A 28 10.25 0.72 7.97
N PHE A 29 8.92 0.67 8.01
CA PHE A 29 8.16 -0.51 7.57
C PHE A 29 8.23 -0.69 6.06
N ILE A 30 7.95 0.37 5.28
CA ILE A 30 8.00 0.33 3.81
C ILE A 30 9.42 0.02 3.32
N GLU A 31 10.45 0.63 3.91
CA GLU A 31 11.85 0.37 3.55
C GLU A 31 12.30 -1.09 3.76
N ARG A 32 11.61 -1.84 4.63
CA ARG A 32 11.90 -3.25 4.90
C ARG A 32 11.12 -4.22 4.00
N LEU A 33 10.16 -3.72 3.23
CA LEU A 33 9.45 -4.52 2.24
C LEU A 33 10.39 -4.89 1.09
N THR A 34 10.16 -6.04 0.47
CA THR A 34 10.89 -6.41 -0.76
C THR A 34 10.52 -5.46 -1.91
N GLU A 35 11.35 -5.40 -2.95
CA GLU A 35 11.06 -4.57 -4.14
C GLU A 35 9.71 -4.94 -4.79
N GLU A 36 9.34 -6.22 -4.76
CA GLU A 36 8.07 -6.73 -5.29
C GLU A 36 6.88 -6.31 -4.43
N GLU A 37 7.05 -6.33 -3.11
CA GLU A 37 6.05 -5.86 -2.14
C GLU A 37 5.84 -4.35 -2.28
N GLN A 38 6.92 -3.58 -2.39
CA GLN A 38 6.89 -2.14 -2.61
C GLN A 38 6.18 -1.78 -3.92
N ALA A 39 6.54 -2.45 -5.02
CA ALA A 39 5.89 -2.24 -6.31
C ALA A 39 4.40 -2.61 -6.28
N SER A 40 4.03 -3.68 -5.56
CA SER A 40 2.62 -4.07 -5.38
C SER A 40 1.85 -3.03 -4.58
N LEU A 41 2.46 -2.43 -3.56
CA LEU A 41 1.84 -1.38 -2.75
C LEU A 41 1.62 -0.09 -3.55
N VAL A 42 2.59 0.29 -4.39
CA VAL A 42 2.46 1.43 -5.31
C VAL A 42 1.38 1.17 -6.35
N ALA A 43 1.37 -0.01 -6.97
CA ALA A 43 0.36 -0.40 -7.95
C ALA A 43 -1.05 -0.39 -7.34
N LEU A 44 -1.20 -0.90 -6.12
CA LEU A 44 -2.47 -0.87 -5.38
C LEU A 44 -2.95 0.56 -5.13
N MET A 45 -2.05 1.43 -4.68
CA MET A 45 -2.35 2.86 -4.50
C MET A 45 -2.77 3.53 -5.81
N TRP A 46 -2.10 3.21 -6.93
CA TRP A 46 -2.47 3.73 -8.24
C TRP A 46 -3.84 3.28 -8.72
N ILE A 47 -4.22 2.03 -8.43
CA ILE A 47 -5.57 1.51 -8.74
C ILE A 47 -6.62 2.25 -7.92
N GLY A 48 -6.42 2.43 -6.61
CA GLY A 48 -7.39 3.12 -5.77
C GLY A 48 -7.48 4.64 -5.95
N ARG A 49 -6.62 5.24 -6.80
CA ARG A 49 -6.77 6.61 -7.33
C ARG A 49 -7.16 6.64 -8.81
N GLU A 50 -7.57 5.50 -9.36
CA GLU A 50 -8.05 5.33 -10.73
C GLU A 50 -7.01 5.69 -11.81
N SER A 51 -5.70 5.58 -11.51
CA SER A 51 -4.64 5.72 -12.52
C SER A 51 -4.43 4.47 -13.35
N PHE A 52 -4.78 3.32 -12.78
CA PHE A 52 -4.84 2.02 -13.43
C PHE A 52 -6.13 1.32 -12.99
N THR A 53 -6.56 0.34 -13.75
CA THR A 53 -7.69 -0.53 -13.39
C THR A 53 -7.22 -1.84 -12.77
N SER A 54 -8.14 -2.58 -12.14
CA SER A 54 -7.88 -3.93 -11.60
C SER A 54 -7.31 -4.90 -12.65
N ASP A 55 -7.80 -4.83 -13.89
CA ASP A 55 -7.33 -5.66 -15.01
C ASP A 55 -5.89 -5.31 -15.45
N GLU A 56 -5.41 -4.12 -15.11
CA GLU A 56 -4.08 -3.62 -15.46
C GLU A 56 -3.06 -3.82 -14.31
N LEU A 57 -3.41 -4.58 -13.26
CA LEU A 57 -2.57 -4.74 -12.07
C LEU A 57 -1.12 -5.17 -12.39
N GLU A 58 -0.92 -6.14 -13.27
CA GLU A 58 0.44 -6.59 -13.60
C GLU A 58 1.23 -5.54 -14.38
N GLU A 59 0.56 -4.72 -15.19
CA GLU A 59 1.19 -3.57 -15.85
C GLU A 59 1.53 -2.49 -14.83
N ALA A 60 0.61 -2.15 -13.93
CA ALA A 60 0.85 -1.20 -12.85
C ALA A 60 2.05 -1.62 -11.99
N LYS A 61 2.16 -2.92 -11.63
CA LYS A 61 3.30 -3.47 -10.88
C LYS A 61 4.61 -3.36 -11.66
N ARG A 62 4.60 -3.60 -12.98
CA ARG A 62 5.80 -3.45 -13.82
C ARG A 62 6.21 -1.98 -13.88
N THR A 63 5.28 -1.08 -14.17
CA THR A 63 5.51 0.37 -14.22
C THR A 63 6.03 0.88 -12.87
N ALA A 64 5.48 0.42 -11.75
CA ALA A 64 5.96 0.78 -10.42
C ALA A 64 7.42 0.38 -10.18
N ARG A 65 7.86 -0.79 -10.67
CA ARG A 65 9.27 -1.21 -10.59
C ARG A 65 10.15 -0.37 -11.51
N ASP A 66 9.73 -0.16 -12.75
CA ASP A 66 10.51 0.57 -13.76
C ASP A 66 10.69 2.05 -13.40
N GLU A 67 9.69 2.65 -12.73
CA GLU A 67 9.69 4.06 -12.32
C GLU A 67 10.21 4.30 -10.89
N ALA A 68 10.67 3.27 -10.17
CA ALA A 68 11.18 3.33 -8.80
C ALA A 68 12.54 4.06 -8.66
N THR A 69 12.60 5.29 -9.14
CA THR A 69 13.79 6.17 -9.14
C THR A 69 13.93 7.00 -7.86
N THR A 70 12.86 7.07 -7.07
CA THR A 70 12.81 7.70 -5.73
C THR A 70 12.52 6.60 -4.71
N PRO A 71 13.04 6.68 -3.47
CA PRO A 71 12.68 5.72 -2.43
C PRO A 71 11.16 5.58 -2.30
N THR A 72 10.65 4.35 -2.38
CA THR A 72 9.20 4.09 -2.37
C THR A 72 8.53 4.64 -1.12
N ALA A 73 9.21 4.59 0.02
CA ALA A 73 8.71 5.17 1.26
C ALA A 73 8.45 6.67 1.12
N ASP A 74 9.39 7.44 0.54
CA ASP A 74 9.20 8.88 0.34
C ASP A 74 8.06 9.18 -0.65
N TYR A 75 7.92 8.38 -1.71
CA TYR A 75 6.83 8.51 -2.68
C TYR A 75 5.45 8.27 -2.04
N LEU A 76 5.31 7.18 -1.28
CA LEU A 76 4.06 6.82 -0.63
C LEU A 76 3.72 7.78 0.52
N LEU A 77 4.69 8.14 1.37
CA LEU A 77 4.48 9.09 2.48
C LEU A 77 4.15 10.50 1.98
N GLY A 78 4.65 10.88 0.80
CA GLY A 78 4.30 12.12 0.13
C GLY A 78 2.94 12.09 -0.59
N THR A 79 2.27 10.94 -0.65
CA THR A 79 0.97 10.78 -1.30
C THR A 79 -0.15 11.17 -0.31
N PRO A 80 -0.91 12.24 -0.57
CA PRO A 80 -2.07 12.58 0.24
C PRO A 80 -3.10 11.44 0.22
N HIS A 81 -3.81 11.23 1.33
CA HIS A 81 -4.87 10.22 1.41
C HIS A 81 -4.40 8.79 1.08
N LEU A 82 -3.15 8.45 1.42
CA LEU A 82 -2.56 7.14 1.13
C LEU A 82 -3.45 5.99 1.64
N SER A 83 -3.98 6.07 2.87
CA SER A 83 -4.87 5.05 3.42
C SER A 83 -6.08 4.80 2.51
N ASP A 84 -6.74 5.88 2.10
CA ASP A 84 -7.97 5.85 1.33
C ASP A 84 -7.70 5.25 -0.06
N HIS A 85 -6.57 5.59 -0.68
CA HIS A 85 -6.16 4.99 -1.95
C HIS A 85 -5.84 3.50 -1.83
N LEU A 86 -5.23 3.04 -0.74
CA LEU A 86 -4.97 1.62 -0.55
C LEU A 86 -6.25 0.83 -0.31
N GLU A 87 -7.18 1.37 0.48
CA GLU A 87 -8.50 0.79 0.72
C GLU A 87 -9.33 0.70 -0.57
N ASN A 88 -9.41 1.79 -1.34
CA ASN A 88 -10.11 1.78 -2.62
C ASN A 88 -9.50 0.78 -3.61
N GLY A 89 -8.17 0.64 -3.62
CA GLY A 89 -7.48 -0.32 -4.48
C GLY A 89 -7.78 -1.77 -4.09
N LEU A 90 -7.92 -2.04 -2.80
CA LEU A 90 -8.33 -3.35 -2.28
C LEU A 90 -9.76 -3.69 -2.69
N ASP A 91 -10.68 -2.72 -2.55
CA ASP A 91 -12.08 -2.86 -2.94
C ASP A 91 -12.21 -3.13 -4.45
N GLU A 92 -11.48 -2.40 -5.29
CA GLU A 92 -11.44 -2.58 -6.75
C GLU A 92 -10.90 -3.97 -7.15
N LEU A 93 -9.96 -4.52 -6.38
CA LEU A 93 -9.46 -5.89 -6.57
C LEU A 93 -10.34 -6.97 -5.93
N GLY A 94 -11.41 -6.59 -5.22
CA GLY A 94 -12.29 -7.51 -4.48
C GLY A 94 -11.61 -8.19 -3.30
N ILE A 95 -10.61 -7.55 -2.69
CA ILE A 95 -9.82 -8.08 -1.57
C ILE A 95 -10.28 -7.41 -0.28
N SER A 96 -10.68 -8.21 0.71
CA SER A 96 -10.99 -7.70 2.05
C SER A 96 -9.80 -7.87 2.98
N ILE A 97 -9.55 -6.86 3.82
CA ILE A 97 -8.53 -6.86 4.87
C ILE A 97 -9.12 -6.73 6.28
N VAL A 98 -10.45 -6.83 6.40
CA VAL A 98 -11.18 -6.54 7.66
C VAL A 98 -10.69 -7.43 8.79
N ASP A 99 -10.48 -8.72 8.55
CA ASP A 99 -10.01 -9.66 9.58
C ASP A 99 -8.59 -9.30 10.07
N ASP A 100 -7.70 -8.94 9.15
CA ASP A 100 -6.32 -8.52 9.46
C ASP A 100 -6.30 -7.19 10.24
N GLU A 101 -7.14 -6.23 9.86
CA GLU A 101 -7.27 -4.94 10.55
C GLU A 101 -7.83 -5.12 11.97
N ASP A 102 -8.85 -5.95 12.12
CA ASP A 102 -9.46 -6.28 13.42
C ASP A 102 -8.45 -6.92 14.38
N ASP A 103 -7.61 -7.84 13.89
CA ASP A 103 -6.55 -8.48 14.67
C ASP A 103 -5.47 -7.48 15.10
N LEU A 104 -5.10 -6.53 14.22
CA LEU A 104 -4.16 -5.45 14.53
C LEU A 104 -4.71 -4.51 15.61
N VAL A 105 -6.00 -4.16 15.55
CA VAL A 105 -6.64 -3.26 16.53
C VAL A 105 -6.83 -3.95 17.89
N ARG A 106 -7.12 -5.26 17.91
CA ARG A 106 -7.31 -6.03 19.15
C ARG A 106 -6.01 -6.48 19.81
N GLY A 107 -4.92 -6.59 19.05
CA GLY A 107 -3.61 -7.06 19.51
C GLY A 107 -2.65 -5.97 20.01
N GLY A 108 -3.09 -4.70 20.03
CA GLY A 108 -2.32 -3.53 20.47
C GLY A 108 -2.32 -3.27 21.97
#